data_AF-A0A8S4ARW3-F1
#
_entry.id   AF-A0A8S4ARW3-F1
#
_cell.length_a   1.000
_cell.length_b   1.000
_cell.length_c   1.000
_cell.angle_alpha   90.00
_cell.angle_beta   90.00
_cell.angle_gamma   90.00
#
_symmetry.space_group_name_H-M   'P 1'
#
loop_
_entity.id
_entity.type
_entity.pdbx_description
1 polymer ?
#
loop_
_entity_poly.entity_id
_entity_poly.type
_entity_poly.pdbx_seq_one_letter_code
_entity_poly.pdbx_strand_id
1 'polypeptide(L)'
;MGPSDFFLCVAGKEYVGIVRLHNAIESEHVLARALETLTGALFQRPPLIAAVKRQLRVRTIYESKLIEYDPERRLGIFWVSCEAGTYIRTLCVHMGLLLGVGGQMQELRRVRSGVLGEKDNMVTMHDVLDAQWQFDHNKDETYLRRVIFPLEKLLVSHRRLVMKDSAVNAICYGAKIMLPGVLRYEDGIEINQDIVVITTKGEAICTAVALMTTAVISTCDHGVVAKIKRVIMERDTYPRKWGLGPKASQKKAMIQKGLLDKHGKPNGSTPQDWKEHYVDYRKREAAESDGEAPQPGSPSAEELKKEKKKKKKEKKAKLEEEEQAEETAGESVKKKKKKKQKDEAE
;
A
#
# COMPACT_ATOMS: atom_id res chain seq x y z
N MET A 1 -5.22 -5.98 -3.25
CA MET A 1 -4.60 -5.97 -1.91
C MET A 1 -5.52 -5.25 -0.93
N GLY A 2 -5.99 -5.93 0.11
CA GLY A 2 -6.95 -5.44 1.12
C GLY A 2 -6.29 -4.52 2.18
N PRO A 3 -7.05 -3.80 3.04
CA PRO A 3 -6.49 -2.93 4.09
C PRO A 3 -5.55 -3.67 5.03
N SER A 4 -5.81 -4.97 5.21
CA SER A 4 -4.99 -5.92 5.96
C SER A 4 -3.56 -6.08 5.41
N ASP A 5 -3.33 -5.91 4.11
CA ASP A 5 -2.00 -6.16 3.50
C ASP A 5 -0.94 -5.15 3.96
N PHE A 6 -1.36 -3.92 4.26
CA PHE A 6 -0.48 -2.89 4.81
C PHE A 6 0.02 -3.26 6.21
N PHE A 7 -0.88 -3.78 7.04
CA PHE A 7 -0.57 -4.19 8.41
C PHE A 7 0.16 -5.53 8.48
N LEU A 8 -0.15 -6.47 7.57
CA LEU A 8 0.47 -7.80 7.53
C LEU A 8 1.98 -7.74 7.28
N CYS A 9 2.45 -6.75 6.51
CA CYS A 9 3.78 -6.74 5.92
C CYS A 9 4.79 -5.79 6.57
N VAL A 10 4.36 -4.73 7.28
CA VAL A 10 5.30 -3.69 7.74
C VAL A 10 5.43 -3.65 9.27
N ALA A 11 4.37 -3.98 10.01
CA ALA A 11 4.37 -3.85 11.45
C ALA A 11 5.18 -4.96 12.14
N GLY A 12 6.01 -4.58 13.11
CA GLY A 12 6.73 -5.51 13.98
C GLY A 12 5.77 -6.44 14.73
N LYS A 13 6.24 -7.65 15.02
CA LYS A 13 5.46 -8.71 15.67
C LYS A 13 6.24 -9.25 16.86
N GLU A 14 5.52 -9.60 17.90
CA GLU A 14 6.12 -10.20 19.09
C GLU A 14 5.48 -11.54 19.40
N TYR A 15 6.31 -12.47 19.83
CA TYR A 15 5.92 -13.84 20.07
C TYR A 15 6.49 -14.33 21.39
N VAL A 16 5.74 -15.21 22.03
CA VAL A 16 6.23 -16.12 23.06
C VAL A 16 6.23 -17.51 22.46
N GLY A 17 7.41 -18.10 22.35
CA GLY A 17 7.63 -19.40 21.73
C GLY A 17 8.19 -20.39 22.74
N ILE A 18 7.81 -21.65 22.55
CA ILE A 18 8.40 -22.77 23.28
C ILE A 18 9.26 -23.56 22.29
N VAL A 19 10.56 -23.60 22.53
CA VAL A 19 11.49 -24.49 21.82
C VAL A 19 11.62 -25.79 22.58
N ARG A 20 11.56 -26.90 21.85
CA ARG A 20 11.91 -28.22 22.35
C ARG A 20 13.23 -28.66 21.73
N LEU A 21 14.19 -28.95 22.59
CA LEU A 21 15.51 -29.42 22.19
C LEU A 21 15.49 -30.95 22.12
N HIS A 22 16.24 -31.53 21.17
CA HIS A 22 16.26 -32.99 21.03
C HIS A 22 17.11 -33.67 22.11
N ASN A 23 18.17 -33.00 22.57
CA ASN A 23 19.03 -33.47 23.65
C ASN A 23 19.13 -32.43 24.78
N ALA A 24 19.53 -32.89 25.97
CA ALA A 24 19.73 -32.02 27.12
C ALA A 24 20.94 -31.10 26.90
N ILE A 25 20.87 -29.90 27.47
CA ILE A 25 21.96 -28.92 27.49
C ILE A 25 22.48 -28.80 28.92
N GLU A 26 23.78 -28.57 29.05
CA GLU A 26 24.49 -28.49 30.33
C GLU A 26 24.09 -27.27 31.19
N SER A 27 23.70 -26.15 30.56
CA SER A 27 23.31 -24.93 31.28
C SER A 27 22.35 -24.05 30.48
N GLU A 28 21.41 -23.42 31.19
CA GLU A 28 20.49 -22.39 30.68
C GLU A 28 21.23 -21.21 30.03
N HIS A 29 22.41 -20.85 30.54
CA HIS A 29 23.22 -19.75 29.98
C HIS A 29 23.66 -20.00 28.54
N VAL A 30 23.81 -21.28 28.14
CA VAL A 30 24.17 -21.63 26.76
C VAL A 30 23.00 -21.33 25.83
N LEU A 31 21.77 -21.61 26.27
CA LEU A 31 20.55 -21.30 25.53
C LEU A 31 20.35 -19.78 25.43
N ALA A 32 20.54 -19.04 26.53
CA ALA A 32 20.46 -17.59 26.54
C ALA A 32 21.47 -16.97 25.56
N ARG A 33 22.72 -17.43 25.58
CA ARG A 33 23.77 -16.96 24.66
C ARG A 33 23.45 -17.27 23.19
N ALA A 34 22.92 -18.46 22.91
CA ALA A 34 22.49 -18.81 21.56
C ALA A 34 21.33 -17.91 21.07
N LEU A 35 20.41 -17.55 21.97
CA LEU A 35 19.30 -16.65 21.68
C LEU A 35 19.79 -15.21 21.43
N GLU A 36 20.77 -14.74 22.20
CA GLU A 36 21.41 -13.43 22.00
C GLU A 36 22.20 -13.38 20.69
N THR A 37 22.90 -14.46 20.34
CA THR A 37 23.65 -14.57 19.07
C THR A 37 22.71 -14.47 17.85
N LEU A 38 21.44 -14.85 18.03
CA LEU A 38 20.40 -14.77 17.01
C LEU A 38 19.66 -13.42 17.01
N THR A 39 20.17 -12.39 17.68
CA THR A 39 19.63 -11.03 17.57
C THR A 39 20.23 -10.27 16.39
N GLY A 40 19.46 -9.34 15.81
CA GLY A 40 19.88 -8.58 14.64
C GLY A 40 19.47 -9.22 13.30
N ALA A 41 20.23 -8.93 12.24
CA ALA A 41 19.91 -9.33 10.88
C ALA A 41 20.27 -10.81 10.63
N LEU A 42 19.24 -11.64 10.47
CA LEU A 42 19.38 -13.08 10.25
C LEU A 42 19.01 -13.49 8.84
N PHE A 43 19.77 -14.44 8.30
CA PHE A 43 19.37 -15.15 7.09
C PHE A 43 18.33 -16.20 7.43
N GLN A 44 17.19 -16.14 6.75
CA GLN A 44 16.13 -17.13 6.86
C GLN A 44 15.74 -17.64 5.48
N ARG A 45 15.50 -18.95 5.42
CA ARG A 45 14.81 -19.59 4.31
C ARG A 45 13.44 -20.03 4.79
N PRO A 46 12.35 -19.69 4.08
CA PRO A 46 11.03 -20.19 4.42
C PRO A 46 11.01 -21.74 4.52
N PRO A 47 10.18 -22.31 5.41
CA PRO A 47 9.99 -23.75 5.49
C PRO A 47 9.35 -24.30 4.21
N LEU A 48 9.27 -25.62 4.10
CA LEU A 48 8.65 -26.29 2.94
C LEU A 48 7.18 -25.87 2.75
N ILE A 49 6.45 -25.73 3.86
CA ILE A 49 5.05 -25.29 3.86
C ILE A 49 5.01 -23.80 4.17
N ALA A 50 4.99 -22.97 3.13
CA ALA A 50 4.88 -21.53 3.26
C ALA A 50 4.08 -20.94 2.10
N ALA A 51 3.35 -19.84 2.35
CA ALA A 51 2.59 -19.12 1.31
C ALA A 51 3.49 -18.32 0.33
N VAL A 52 4.80 -18.30 0.57
CA VAL A 52 5.76 -17.45 -0.15
C VAL A 52 6.89 -18.31 -0.71
N LYS A 53 7.38 -17.92 -1.91
CA LYS A 53 8.49 -18.62 -2.59
C LYS A 53 9.70 -18.80 -1.65
N ARG A 54 10.19 -20.05 -1.58
CA ARG A 54 11.28 -20.48 -0.71
C ARG A 54 12.65 -19.98 -1.19
N GLN A 55 12.97 -18.73 -0.87
CA GLN A 55 14.25 -18.08 -1.16
C GLN A 55 14.91 -17.60 0.13
N LEU A 56 16.24 -17.50 0.14
CA LEU A 56 16.98 -16.91 1.25
C LEU A 56 16.64 -15.41 1.35
N ARG A 57 16.34 -14.93 2.55
CA ARG A 57 15.99 -13.54 2.84
C ARG A 57 16.62 -13.12 4.15
N VAL A 58 16.91 -11.84 4.28
CA VAL A 58 17.33 -11.26 5.56
C VAL A 58 16.10 -10.79 6.31
N ARG A 59 16.02 -11.13 7.60
CA ARG A 59 14.99 -10.66 8.52
C ARG A 59 15.64 -10.26 9.83
N THR A 60 15.15 -9.17 10.41
CA THR A 60 15.74 -8.63 11.63
C THR A 60 14.96 -9.09 12.85
N ILE A 61 15.68 -9.60 13.85
CA ILE A 61 15.16 -9.76 15.21
C ILE A 61 15.62 -8.55 16.01
N TYR A 62 14.66 -7.78 16.52
CA TYR A 62 14.94 -6.55 17.25
C TYR A 62 15.42 -6.86 18.66
N GLU A 63 14.75 -7.77 19.34
CA GLU A 63 15.05 -8.14 20.73
C GLU A 63 14.62 -9.59 20.98
N SER A 64 15.38 -10.30 21.81
CA SER A 64 15.04 -11.65 22.27
C SER A 64 15.33 -11.75 23.77
N LYS A 65 14.48 -12.47 24.50
CA LYS A 65 14.60 -12.68 25.95
C LYS A 65 14.27 -14.14 26.26
N LEU A 66 15.15 -14.81 26.99
CA LEU A 66 14.83 -16.10 27.58
C LEU A 66 14.00 -15.86 28.85
N ILE A 67 12.89 -16.58 29.00
CA ILE A 67 12.02 -16.48 30.18
C ILE A 67 12.37 -17.59 31.17
N GLU A 68 12.38 -18.82 30.68
CA GLU A 68 12.59 -20.00 31.52
C GLU A 68 13.12 -21.15 30.67
N TYR A 69 13.97 -21.99 31.26
CA TYR A 69 14.41 -23.24 30.67
C TYR A 69 14.23 -24.38 31.68
N ASP A 70 13.51 -25.43 31.25
CA ASP A 70 13.36 -26.68 31.99
C ASP A 70 14.29 -27.75 31.38
N PRO A 71 15.37 -28.16 32.11
CA PRO A 71 16.31 -29.18 31.63
C PRO A 71 15.72 -30.58 31.53
N GLU A 72 14.77 -30.95 32.41
CA GLU A 72 14.20 -32.31 32.45
C GLU A 72 13.31 -32.53 31.22
N ARG A 73 12.48 -31.54 30.91
CA ARG A 73 11.60 -31.56 29.74
C ARG A 73 12.29 -31.12 28.46
N ARG A 74 13.46 -30.48 28.55
CA ARG A 74 14.23 -29.90 27.44
C ARG A 74 13.42 -28.85 26.69
N LEU A 75 12.69 -28.03 27.45
CA LEU A 75 11.81 -26.99 26.93
C LEU A 75 12.34 -25.61 27.35
N GLY A 76 12.50 -24.72 26.39
CA GLY A 76 12.85 -23.32 26.62
C GLY A 76 11.72 -22.40 26.21
N ILE A 77 11.30 -21.52 27.12
CA ILE A 77 10.32 -20.48 26.85
C ILE A 77 11.08 -19.18 26.58
N PHE A 78 10.82 -18.57 25.43
CA PHE A 78 11.44 -17.31 25.05
C PHE A 78 10.44 -16.33 24.48
N TRP A 79 10.72 -15.05 24.69
CA TRP A 79 10.04 -13.94 24.05
C TRP A 79 10.93 -13.36 22.95
N VAL A 80 10.32 -12.98 21.82
CA VAL A 80 11.04 -12.43 20.68
C VAL A 80 10.22 -11.34 19.99
N SER A 81 10.89 -10.22 19.69
CA SER A 81 10.39 -9.14 18.85
C SER A 81 11.09 -9.17 17.51
N CYS A 82 10.33 -9.28 16.42
CA CYS A 82 10.89 -9.47 15.09
C CYS A 82 10.14 -8.71 13.99
N GLU A 83 10.85 -8.54 12.87
CA GLU A 83 10.31 -7.98 11.64
C GLU A 83 9.20 -8.87 11.08
N ALA A 84 8.24 -8.26 10.39
CA ALA A 84 7.19 -9.00 9.70
C ALA A 84 7.76 -10.02 8.70
N GLY A 85 7.26 -11.25 8.78
CA GLY A 85 7.68 -12.33 7.88
C GLY A 85 8.90 -13.13 8.36
N THR A 86 9.34 -12.88 9.60
CA THR A 86 10.26 -13.76 10.31
C THR A 86 9.58 -15.08 10.65
N TYR A 87 10.22 -16.21 10.33
CA TYR A 87 9.72 -17.54 10.63
C TYR A 87 10.28 -18.04 11.97
N ILE A 88 9.48 -17.96 13.04
CA ILE A 88 9.90 -18.42 14.38
C ILE A 88 10.23 -19.92 14.40
N ARG A 89 9.56 -20.74 13.58
CA ARG A 89 9.91 -22.16 13.44
C ARG A 89 11.35 -22.35 12.96
N THR A 90 11.77 -21.57 11.97
CA THR A 90 13.14 -21.60 11.43
C THR A 90 14.13 -21.09 12.47
N LEU A 91 13.74 -20.09 13.27
CA LEU A 91 14.54 -19.60 14.39
C LEU A 91 14.82 -20.71 15.42
N CYS A 92 13.81 -21.50 15.80
CA CYS A 92 14.01 -22.63 16.74
C CYS A 92 14.95 -23.69 16.17
N VAL A 93 14.89 -23.96 14.86
CA VAL A 93 15.83 -24.88 14.20
C VAL A 93 17.25 -24.30 14.22
N HIS A 94 17.43 -23.02 13.90
CA HIS A 94 18.75 -22.37 13.93
C HIS A 94 19.35 -22.36 15.34
N MET A 95 18.53 -22.12 16.36
CA MET A 95 18.95 -22.21 17.76
C MET A 95 19.41 -23.63 18.09
N GLY A 96 18.67 -24.66 17.67
CA GLY A 96 19.08 -26.05 17.83
C GLY A 96 20.37 -26.41 17.09
N LEU A 97 20.61 -25.84 15.91
CA LEU A 97 21.84 -26.04 15.13
C LEU A 97 23.04 -25.36 15.80
N LEU A 98 22.88 -24.15 16.34
CA LEU A 98 23.93 -23.45 17.08
C LEU A 98 24.33 -24.19 18.36
N LEU A 99 23.37 -24.82 19.03
CA LEU A 99 23.61 -25.61 20.23
C LEU A 99 24.13 -27.03 19.93
N GLY A 100 24.13 -27.46 18.66
CA GLY A 100 24.56 -28.80 18.23
C GLY A 100 23.60 -29.95 18.59
N VAL A 101 22.62 -29.72 19.47
CA VAL A 101 21.64 -30.72 19.90
C VAL A 101 20.43 -30.86 18.99
N GLY A 102 20.17 -29.86 18.14
CA GLY A 102 18.95 -29.77 17.34
C GLY A 102 17.74 -29.29 18.16
N GLY A 103 16.78 -28.67 17.47
CA GLY A 103 15.64 -28.04 18.13
C GLY A 103 14.46 -27.86 17.18
N GLN A 104 13.27 -27.97 17.74
CA GLN A 104 12.01 -27.76 17.04
C GLN A 104 11.08 -26.87 17.84
N MET A 105 10.18 -26.19 17.15
CA MET A 105 9.16 -25.37 17.80
C MET A 105 8.03 -26.28 18.29
N GLN A 106 7.73 -26.23 19.59
CA GLN A 106 6.65 -26.99 20.21
C GLN A 106 5.35 -26.19 20.14
N GLU A 107 5.37 -24.97 20.69
CA GLU A 107 4.22 -24.07 20.74
C GLU A 107 4.63 -22.65 20.40
N LEU A 108 3.68 -21.87 19.92
CA LEU A 108 3.88 -20.47 19.57
C LEU A 108 2.62 -19.67 19.82
N ARG A 109 2.76 -18.61 20.60
CA ARG A 109 1.72 -17.60 20.83
C ARG A 109 2.20 -16.26 20.34
N ARG A 110 1.40 -15.57 19.53
CA ARG A 110 1.67 -14.19 19.14
C ARG A 110 1.08 -13.25 20.18
N VAL A 111 1.94 -12.50 20.86
CA VAL A 111 1.56 -11.59 21.95
C VAL A 111 1.22 -10.20 21.42
N ARG A 112 1.88 -9.78 20.33
CA ARG A 112 1.65 -8.48 19.70
C ARG A 112 1.71 -8.56 18.19
N SER A 113 0.85 -7.79 17.54
CA SER A 113 0.90 -7.53 16.11
C SER A 113 0.73 -6.04 15.89
N GLY A 114 1.81 -5.34 15.54
CA GLY A 114 1.80 -3.90 15.33
C GLY A 114 1.33 -3.12 16.56
N VAL A 115 0.25 -2.35 16.43
CA VAL A 115 -0.29 -1.53 17.53
C VAL A 115 -1.14 -2.34 18.51
N LEU A 116 -1.53 -3.57 18.16
CA LEU A 116 -2.41 -4.40 18.98
C LEU A 116 -1.61 -5.42 19.79
N GLY A 117 -1.63 -5.30 21.11
CA GLY A 117 -1.15 -6.30 22.05
C GLY A 117 -2.27 -7.15 22.66
N GLU A 118 -1.92 -8.24 23.32
CA GLU A 118 -2.88 -9.11 24.02
C GLU A 118 -3.64 -8.40 25.16
N LYS A 119 -3.05 -7.34 25.74
CA LYS A 119 -3.67 -6.50 26.77
C LYS A 119 -4.70 -5.53 26.20
N ASP A 120 -4.70 -5.29 24.89
CA ASP A 120 -5.51 -4.28 24.23
C ASP A 120 -6.89 -4.81 23.81
N ASN A 121 -7.65 -5.35 24.77
CA ASN A 121 -9.00 -5.90 24.59
C ASN A 121 -9.03 -7.02 23.53
N MET A 122 -8.23 -8.07 23.78
CA MET A 122 -8.28 -9.30 23.00
C MET A 122 -9.59 -10.05 23.28
N VAL A 123 -10.33 -10.37 22.23
CA VAL A 123 -11.61 -11.07 22.27
C VAL A 123 -11.47 -12.48 21.72
N THR A 124 -12.32 -13.39 22.18
CA THR A 124 -12.40 -14.77 21.69
C THR A 124 -13.48 -14.91 20.61
N MET A 125 -13.48 -16.01 19.88
CA MET A 125 -14.53 -16.31 18.89
C MET A 125 -15.91 -16.50 19.55
N HIS A 126 -15.94 -16.93 20.81
CA HIS A 126 -17.17 -17.06 21.59
C HIS A 126 -17.77 -15.68 21.88
N ASP A 127 -16.93 -14.72 22.30
CA ASP A 127 -17.39 -13.34 22.55
C ASP A 127 -17.99 -12.68 21.29
N VAL A 128 -17.44 -12.97 20.11
CA VAL A 128 -17.97 -12.47 18.83
C VAL A 128 -19.36 -13.05 18.54
N LEU A 129 -19.55 -14.36 18.79
CA LEU A 129 -20.83 -15.03 18.61
C LEU A 129 -21.88 -14.46 19.56
N ASP A 130 -21.53 -14.31 20.84
CA ASP A 130 -22.42 -13.80 21.87
C ASP A 130 -22.80 -12.32 21.60
N ALA A 131 -21.83 -11.51 21.14
CA ALA A 131 -22.08 -10.12 20.76
C ALA A 131 -23.05 -10.01 19.57
N GLN A 132 -22.92 -10.89 18.57
CA GLN A 132 -23.86 -10.94 17.46
C GLN A 132 -25.25 -11.39 17.92
N TRP A 133 -25.33 -12.43 18.75
CA TRP A 133 -26.59 -12.95 19.27
C TRP A 133 -27.36 -11.89 20.06
N GLN A 134 -26.68 -11.13 20.93
CA GLN A 134 -27.29 -10.07 21.72
C GLN A 134 -27.81 -8.90 20.87
N PHE A 135 -27.10 -8.56 19.79
CA PHE A 135 -27.58 -7.57 18.83
C PHE A 135 -28.86 -8.06 18.12
N ASP A 136 -28.91 -9.31 17.69
CA ASP A 136 -30.05 -9.84 16.94
C ASP A 136 -31.32 -9.98 17.81
N HIS A 137 -31.18 -10.38 19.08
CA HIS A 137 -32.32 -10.63 19.98
C HIS A 137 -32.75 -9.39 20.76
N ASN A 138 -31.78 -8.66 21.32
CA ASN A 138 -32.04 -7.56 22.25
C ASN A 138 -31.87 -6.18 21.60
N LYS A 139 -31.36 -6.11 20.36
CA LYS A 139 -30.99 -4.87 19.65
C LYS A 139 -30.02 -3.99 20.43
N ASP A 140 -29.24 -4.62 21.30
CA ASP A 140 -28.23 -3.95 22.11
C ASP A 140 -26.88 -3.97 21.37
N GLU A 141 -26.40 -2.78 21.00
CA GLU A 141 -25.15 -2.60 20.25
C GLU A 141 -23.91 -2.51 21.15
N THR A 142 -24.08 -2.39 22.46
CA THR A 142 -22.97 -2.07 23.37
C THR A 142 -21.89 -3.15 23.34
N TYR A 143 -22.28 -4.42 23.33
CA TYR A 143 -21.34 -5.53 23.32
C TYR A 143 -20.62 -5.64 21.97
N LEU A 144 -21.35 -5.47 20.86
CA LEU A 144 -20.79 -5.50 19.51
C LEU A 144 -19.77 -4.37 19.28
N ARG A 145 -20.06 -3.16 19.75
CA ARG A 145 -19.15 -2.00 19.68
C ARG A 145 -17.91 -2.16 20.57
N ARG A 146 -17.96 -3.00 21.60
CA ARG A 146 -16.78 -3.36 22.40
C ARG A 146 -15.88 -4.36 21.69
N VAL A 147 -16.46 -5.30 20.96
CA VAL A 147 -15.73 -6.34 20.22
C VAL A 147 -15.06 -5.75 18.96
N ILE A 148 -15.75 -4.86 18.25
CA ILE A 148 -15.26 -4.29 16.99
C ILE A 148 -14.59 -2.95 17.23
N PHE A 149 -13.28 -2.89 16.99
CA PHE A 149 -12.53 -1.63 16.99
C PHE A 149 -12.62 -0.89 15.66
N PRO A 150 -12.61 0.46 15.68
CA PRO A 150 -12.48 1.26 14.47
C PRO A 150 -11.09 1.07 13.85
N LEU A 151 -11.02 1.14 12.52
CA LEU A 151 -9.78 0.91 11.76
C LEU A 151 -8.69 1.93 12.09
N GLU A 152 -9.08 3.12 12.56
CA GLU A 152 -8.20 4.20 13.00
C GLU A 152 -7.21 3.74 14.07
N LYS A 153 -7.60 2.78 14.92
CA LYS A 153 -6.73 2.22 15.97
C LYS A 153 -5.44 1.61 15.39
N LEU A 154 -5.48 1.10 14.17
CA LEU A 154 -4.32 0.52 13.48
C LEU A 154 -3.33 1.57 12.99
N LEU A 155 -3.76 2.83 12.83
CA LEU A 155 -3.01 3.90 12.20
C LEU A 155 -2.35 4.86 13.20
N VAL A 156 -2.51 4.61 14.50
CA VAL A 156 -2.03 5.48 15.60
C VAL A 156 -0.51 5.68 15.57
N SER A 157 0.26 4.71 15.06
CA SER A 157 1.72 4.82 14.96
C SER A 157 2.21 5.75 13.85
N HIS A 158 1.35 6.14 12.90
CA HIS A 158 1.74 6.96 11.76
C HIS A 158 1.58 8.44 12.07
N ARG A 159 2.46 9.28 11.51
CA ARG A 159 2.34 10.73 11.61
C ARG A 159 1.06 11.21 10.95
N ARG A 160 0.39 12.17 11.58
CA ARG A 160 -0.94 12.63 11.15
C ARG A 160 -0.87 13.92 10.36
N LEU A 161 -1.72 14.00 9.34
CA LEU A 161 -1.99 15.21 8.56
C LEU A 161 -3.49 15.46 8.51
N VAL A 162 -3.95 16.56 9.09
CA VAL A 162 -5.37 16.92 9.19
C VAL A 162 -5.78 17.74 8.00
N MET A 163 -6.81 17.29 7.28
CA MET A 163 -7.34 17.96 6.10
C MET A 163 -8.60 18.78 6.40
N LYS A 164 -8.82 19.82 5.61
CA LYS A 164 -10.09 20.56 5.56
C LYS A 164 -11.18 19.68 4.95
N ASP A 165 -12.39 19.76 5.50
CA ASP A 165 -13.58 19.03 5.04
C ASP A 165 -13.87 19.24 3.55
N SER A 166 -13.54 20.41 2.99
CA SER A 166 -13.72 20.72 1.56
C SER A 166 -12.82 19.91 0.64
N ALA A 167 -11.69 19.41 1.14
CA ALA A 167 -10.70 18.65 0.38
C ALA A 167 -10.87 17.13 0.52
N VAL A 168 -11.59 16.66 1.55
CA VAL A 168 -11.74 15.23 1.87
C VAL A 168 -12.27 14.43 0.69
N ASN A 169 -13.41 14.84 0.10
CA ASN A 169 -14.00 14.05 -0.98
C ASN A 169 -13.08 14.01 -2.22
N ALA A 170 -12.34 15.09 -2.53
CA ALA A 170 -11.38 15.07 -3.64
C ALA A 170 -10.28 14.02 -3.44
N ILE A 171 -9.80 13.84 -2.20
CA ILE A 171 -8.81 12.82 -1.83
C ILE A 171 -9.42 11.42 -1.97
N CYS A 172 -10.71 11.23 -1.63
CA CYS A 172 -11.39 9.95 -1.83
C CYS A 172 -11.48 9.53 -3.31
N TYR A 173 -11.47 10.50 -4.24
CA TYR A 173 -11.35 10.24 -5.69
C TYR A 173 -9.92 10.05 -6.18
N GLY A 174 -8.92 10.19 -5.31
CA GLY A 174 -7.50 10.04 -5.64
C GLY A 174 -6.81 11.33 -6.08
N ALA A 175 -7.38 12.51 -5.79
CA ALA A 175 -6.70 13.78 -6.03
C ALA A 175 -5.44 13.91 -5.15
N LYS A 176 -4.38 14.52 -5.68
CA LYS A 176 -3.16 14.81 -4.92
C LYS A 176 -3.46 15.71 -3.71
N ILE A 177 -2.74 15.51 -2.61
CA ILE A 177 -2.91 16.31 -1.40
C ILE A 177 -2.13 17.61 -1.56
N MET A 178 -2.86 18.71 -1.76
CA MET A 178 -2.30 20.04 -1.94
C MET A 178 -2.25 20.81 -0.63
N LEU A 179 -1.24 21.67 -0.48
CA LEU A 179 -1.04 22.47 0.73
C LEU A 179 -2.26 23.30 1.19
N PRO A 180 -3.05 23.95 0.30
CA PRO A 180 -4.23 24.71 0.73
C PRO A 180 -5.32 23.87 1.41
N GLY A 181 -5.31 22.55 1.18
CA GLY A 181 -6.24 21.61 1.79
C GLY A 181 -5.82 21.14 3.19
N VAL A 182 -4.56 21.36 3.58
CA VAL A 182 -4.04 20.99 4.90
C VAL A 182 -4.52 22.01 5.93
N LEU A 183 -4.95 21.52 7.08
CA LEU A 183 -5.36 22.34 8.23
C LEU A 183 -4.31 22.28 9.34
N ARG A 184 -3.84 21.07 9.69
CA ARG A 184 -2.82 20.83 10.72
C ARG A 184 -1.93 19.69 10.27
N TYR A 185 -0.70 19.66 10.76
CA TYR A 185 0.27 18.61 10.51
C TYR A 185 1.03 18.30 11.80
N GLU A 186 1.50 17.06 11.92
CA GLU A 186 2.35 16.65 13.03
C GLU A 186 3.81 17.08 12.80
N ASP A 187 4.57 17.22 13.87
CA ASP A 187 6.00 17.51 13.79
C ASP A 187 6.82 16.26 13.43
N GLY A 188 8.01 16.46 12.86
CA GLY A 188 8.92 15.38 12.47
C GLY A 188 8.41 14.54 11.30
N ILE A 189 7.76 15.17 10.32
CA ILE A 189 7.45 14.56 9.02
C ILE A 189 8.67 14.72 8.12
N GLU A 190 9.22 13.58 7.69
CA GLU A 190 10.32 13.50 6.73
C GLU A 190 9.84 13.17 5.32
N ILE A 191 10.67 13.46 4.31
CA ILE A 191 10.37 13.11 2.91
C ILE A 191 10.37 11.58 2.77
N ASN A 192 9.42 11.06 2.00
CA ASN A 192 9.19 9.64 1.75
C ASN A 192 8.72 8.82 2.96
N GLN A 193 8.35 9.47 4.07
CA GLN A 193 7.76 8.80 5.20
C GLN A 193 6.28 8.45 4.95
N ASP A 194 5.83 7.29 5.43
CA ASP A 194 4.42 6.89 5.43
C ASP A 194 3.65 7.71 6.49
N ILE A 195 2.62 8.41 6.07
CA ILE A 195 1.75 9.26 6.90
C ILE A 195 0.28 8.86 6.77
N VAL A 196 -0.52 9.20 7.78
CA VAL A 196 -1.98 9.05 7.76
C VAL A 196 -2.64 10.41 7.61
N VAL A 197 -3.60 10.48 6.71
CA VAL A 197 -4.37 11.69 6.44
C VAL A 197 -5.74 11.54 7.07
N ILE A 198 -6.10 12.47 7.95
CA ILE A 198 -7.30 12.39 8.79
C ILE A 198 -8.22 13.60 8.62
N THR A 199 -9.50 13.42 8.92
CA THR A 199 -10.46 14.52 9.04
C THR A 199 -10.30 15.24 10.39
N THR A 200 -11.01 16.36 10.57
CA THR A 200 -11.10 17.07 11.85
C THR A 200 -11.76 16.25 12.96
N LYS A 201 -12.56 15.25 12.58
CA LYS A 201 -13.22 14.30 13.49
C LYS A 201 -12.32 13.12 13.88
N GLY A 202 -11.16 12.98 13.25
CA GLY A 202 -10.23 11.87 13.48
C GLY A 202 -10.50 10.64 12.62
N GLU A 203 -11.35 10.72 11.60
CA GLU A 203 -11.59 9.62 10.65
C GLU A 203 -10.40 9.50 9.70
N ALA A 204 -9.97 8.26 9.40
CA ALA A 204 -8.87 8.04 8.47
C ALA A 204 -9.34 8.14 7.00
N ILE A 205 -8.83 9.12 6.27
CA ILE A 205 -9.17 9.34 4.85
C ILE A 205 -8.34 8.40 3.98
N CYS A 206 -7.02 8.48 4.11
CA CYS A 206 -6.08 7.71 3.29
C CYS A 206 -4.71 7.58 3.98
N THR A 207 -3.93 6.60 3.54
CA THR A 207 -2.49 6.56 3.78
C THR A 207 -1.76 7.16 2.59
N ALA A 208 -0.72 7.93 2.89
CA ALA A 208 0.03 8.67 1.89
C ALA A 208 1.53 8.65 2.23
N VAL A 209 2.34 8.95 1.22
CA VAL A 209 3.79 9.15 1.37
C VAL A 209 4.04 10.66 1.33
N ALA A 210 4.72 11.18 2.35
CA ALA A 210 5.06 12.59 2.43
C ALA A 210 6.07 12.98 1.34
N LEU A 211 5.80 14.07 0.63
CA LEU A 211 6.73 14.66 -0.35
C LEU A 211 7.41 15.93 0.17
N MET A 212 6.92 16.47 1.28
CA MET A 212 7.44 17.67 1.94
C MET A 212 7.77 17.36 3.40
N THR A 213 8.81 18.01 3.93
CA THR A 213 9.10 17.99 5.37
C THR A 213 8.20 18.97 6.12
N THR A 214 8.09 18.81 7.44
CA THR A 214 7.36 19.75 8.31
C THR A 214 7.80 21.21 8.10
N ALA A 215 9.11 21.45 7.97
CA ALA A 215 9.64 22.79 7.73
C ALA A 215 9.14 23.37 6.39
N VAL A 216 9.17 22.59 5.32
CA VAL A 216 8.71 23.01 3.98
C VAL A 216 7.20 23.27 3.96
N ILE A 217 6.42 22.44 4.65
CA ILE A 217 4.96 22.62 4.79
C ILE A 217 4.65 23.96 5.48
N SER A 218 5.50 24.43 6.40
CA SER A 218 5.33 25.71 7.10
C SER A 218 5.69 26.93 6.26
N THR A 219 6.68 26.82 5.36
CA THR A 219 7.22 27.98 4.62
C THR A 219 6.62 28.16 3.23
N CYS A 220 6.15 27.09 2.60
CA CYS A 220 5.64 27.17 1.23
C CYS A 220 4.19 27.67 1.18
N ASP A 221 3.82 28.40 0.13
CA ASP A 221 2.42 28.82 -0.11
C ASP A 221 1.64 27.81 -0.99
N HIS A 222 2.37 27.00 -1.75
CA HIS A 222 1.82 26.10 -2.76
C HIS A 222 2.68 24.84 -2.90
N GLY A 223 2.03 23.75 -3.31
CA GLY A 223 2.71 22.49 -3.64
C GLY A 223 1.92 21.26 -3.22
N VAL A 224 2.45 20.10 -3.63
CA VAL A 224 1.92 18.78 -3.28
C VAL A 224 2.60 18.30 -2.01
N VAL A 225 1.81 18.12 -0.95
CA VAL A 225 2.33 17.74 0.37
C VAL A 225 2.58 16.25 0.45
N ALA A 226 1.68 15.45 -0.14
CA ALA A 226 1.78 14.00 -0.06
C ALA A 226 1.16 13.31 -1.29
N LYS A 227 1.75 12.16 -1.65
CA LYS A 227 1.25 11.27 -2.68
C LYS A 227 0.41 10.18 -2.03
N ILE A 228 -0.83 9.99 -2.49
CA ILE A 228 -1.71 8.96 -1.95
C ILE A 228 -1.14 7.57 -2.27
N LYS A 229 -1.02 6.74 -1.24
CA LYS A 229 -0.68 5.31 -1.36
C LYS A 229 -1.96 4.48 -1.44
N ARG A 230 -2.93 4.77 -0.57
CA ARG A 230 -4.21 4.06 -0.52
C ARG A 230 -5.33 4.91 0.12
N VAL A 231 -6.48 4.96 -0.54
CA VAL A 231 -7.71 5.54 0.02
C VAL A 231 -8.44 4.52 0.90
N ILE A 232 -8.89 4.95 2.08
CA ILE A 232 -9.63 4.13 3.05
C ILE A 232 -11.09 4.56 3.09
N MET A 233 -11.34 5.87 3.21
CA MET A 233 -12.67 6.44 3.29
C MET A 233 -13.46 6.25 1.98
N GLU A 234 -14.75 6.01 2.11
CA GLU A 234 -15.65 5.87 0.96
C GLU A 234 -15.82 7.19 0.19
N ARG A 235 -16.27 7.06 -1.06
CA ARG A 235 -16.57 8.21 -1.90
C ARG A 235 -17.91 8.81 -1.46
N ASP A 236 -18.02 10.13 -1.54
CA ASP A 236 -19.25 10.87 -1.22
C ASP A 236 -19.70 10.83 0.26
N THR A 237 -18.86 10.37 1.18
CA THR A 237 -19.06 10.59 2.64
C THR A 237 -19.08 12.07 3.00
N TYR A 238 -18.31 12.89 2.26
CA TYR A 238 -18.29 14.34 2.37
C TYR A 238 -18.78 15.00 1.07
N PRO A 239 -19.44 16.17 1.13
CA PRO A 239 -19.97 16.84 -0.05
C PRO A 239 -18.86 17.29 -1.01
N ARG A 240 -19.15 17.23 -2.31
CA ARG A 240 -18.24 17.67 -3.38
C ARG A 240 -18.12 19.19 -3.37
N LYS A 241 -17.05 19.71 -2.76
CA LYS A 241 -16.78 21.16 -2.66
C LYS A 241 -15.65 21.65 -3.58
N TRP A 242 -15.14 20.81 -4.48
CA TRP A 242 -14.11 21.24 -5.42
C TRP A 242 -14.65 22.33 -6.37
N GLY A 243 -13.86 23.38 -6.61
CA GLY A 243 -14.25 24.49 -7.49
C GLY A 243 -15.21 25.52 -6.88
N LEU A 244 -15.40 25.51 -5.55
CA LEU A 244 -16.07 26.56 -4.76
C LEU A 244 -15.07 27.45 -3.98
N GLY A 245 -13.76 27.24 -4.17
CA GLY A 245 -12.74 28.06 -3.51
C GLY A 245 -12.75 29.52 -4.00
N PRO A 246 -12.16 30.47 -3.25
CA PRO A 246 -12.24 31.92 -3.54
C PRO A 246 -11.82 32.26 -4.98
N LYS A 247 -10.67 31.76 -5.44
CA LYS A 247 -10.21 31.96 -6.82
C LYS A 247 -11.09 31.26 -7.86
N ALA A 248 -11.67 30.10 -7.56
CA ALA A 248 -12.54 29.38 -8.49
C ALA A 248 -13.90 30.06 -8.64
N SER A 249 -14.45 30.59 -7.55
CA SER A 249 -15.68 31.37 -7.53
C SER A 249 -15.51 32.71 -8.24
N GLN A 250 -14.38 33.41 -8.01
CA GLN A 250 -14.01 34.61 -8.78
C GLN A 250 -13.91 34.32 -10.27
N LYS A 251 -13.25 33.22 -10.67
CA LYS A 251 -13.17 32.79 -12.06
C LYS A 251 -14.55 32.56 -12.67
N LYS A 252 -15.44 31.84 -11.96
CA LYS A 252 -16.82 31.61 -12.41
C LYS A 252 -17.61 32.92 -12.54
N ALA A 253 -17.48 33.83 -11.57
CA ALA A 253 -18.11 35.15 -11.62
C ALA A 253 -17.60 36.01 -12.79
N MET A 254 -16.29 35.95 -13.09
CA MET A 254 -15.73 36.66 -14.23
C MET A 254 -16.14 36.06 -15.58
N ILE A 255 -16.34 34.73 -15.67
CA ILE A 255 -16.92 34.07 -16.85
C ILE A 255 -18.37 34.52 -17.04
N GLN A 256 -19.16 34.58 -15.95
CA GLN A 256 -20.54 35.10 -16.00
C GLN A 256 -20.59 36.58 -16.43
N LYS A 257 -19.62 37.39 -16.01
CA LYS A 257 -19.46 38.79 -16.42
C LYS A 257 -18.87 38.98 -17.83
N GLY A 258 -18.55 37.89 -18.55
CA GLY A 258 -17.99 37.94 -19.91
C GLY A 258 -16.54 38.45 -20.00
N LEU A 259 -15.85 38.62 -18.86
CA LEU A 259 -14.46 39.09 -18.79
C LEU A 259 -13.47 37.98 -19.16
N LEU A 260 -13.87 36.71 -19.01
CA LEU A 260 -13.12 35.52 -19.43
C LEU A 260 -13.95 34.69 -20.43
N ASP A 261 -13.25 33.94 -21.29
CA ASP A 261 -13.87 33.01 -22.24
C ASP A 261 -14.64 31.87 -21.53
N LYS A 262 -15.51 31.14 -22.27
CA LYS A 262 -16.26 29.96 -21.80
C LYS A 262 -15.36 28.88 -21.18
N HIS A 263 -14.10 28.80 -21.63
CA HIS A 263 -13.10 27.87 -21.10
C HIS A 263 -12.19 28.48 -20.02
N GLY A 264 -12.44 29.73 -19.61
CA GLY A 264 -11.71 30.42 -18.56
C GLY A 264 -10.28 30.81 -18.94
N LYS A 265 -10.05 31.10 -20.24
CA LYS A 265 -8.83 31.72 -20.76
C LYS A 265 -8.96 33.25 -20.75
N PRO A 266 -7.85 34.00 -20.60
CA PRO A 266 -7.87 35.45 -20.63
C PRO A 266 -8.16 35.98 -22.04
N ASN A 267 -9.14 36.87 -22.16
CA ASN A 267 -9.50 37.61 -23.39
C ASN A 267 -9.00 39.06 -23.31
N GLY A 268 -9.20 39.86 -24.37
CA GLY A 268 -8.86 41.30 -24.38
C GLY A 268 -9.45 42.09 -23.21
N SER A 269 -10.59 41.65 -22.67
CA SER A 269 -11.30 42.28 -21.55
C SER A 269 -10.90 41.77 -20.15
N THR A 270 -9.86 40.94 -20.03
CA THR A 270 -9.42 40.48 -18.71
C THR A 270 -8.64 41.55 -17.97
N PRO A 271 -8.98 41.85 -16.69
CA PRO A 271 -8.18 42.74 -15.84
C PRO A 271 -6.72 42.29 -15.74
N GLN A 272 -5.80 43.25 -15.74
CA GLN A 272 -4.35 43.02 -15.66
C GLN A 272 -3.96 42.29 -14.36
N ASP A 273 -4.61 42.65 -13.25
CA ASP A 273 -4.48 42.02 -11.92
C ASP A 273 -4.73 40.49 -11.95
N TRP A 274 -5.71 40.04 -12.74
CA TRP A 274 -5.98 38.60 -12.91
C TRP A 274 -4.90 37.91 -13.75
N LYS A 275 -4.31 38.59 -14.73
CA LYS A 275 -3.23 38.01 -15.56
C LYS A 275 -1.94 37.82 -14.76
N GLU A 276 -1.66 38.71 -13.82
CA GLU A 276 -0.44 38.70 -13.00
C GLU A 276 -0.54 37.71 -11.82
N HIS A 277 -1.70 37.62 -11.15
CA HIS A 277 -1.87 36.78 -9.95
C HIS A 277 -2.48 35.39 -10.19
N TYR A 278 -3.00 35.10 -11.39
CA TYR A 278 -3.55 33.79 -11.71
C TYR A 278 -2.48 32.84 -12.26
N VAL A 279 -2.07 31.88 -11.44
CA VAL A 279 -1.17 30.79 -11.83
C VAL A 279 -2.00 29.56 -12.22
N ASP A 280 -1.89 29.12 -13.47
CA ASP A 280 -2.51 27.87 -13.92
C ASP A 280 -1.57 26.68 -13.68
N TYR A 281 -1.78 25.98 -12.57
CA TYR A 281 -0.94 24.86 -12.16
C TYR A 281 -1.01 23.64 -13.09
N ARG A 282 -2.04 23.53 -13.96
CA ARG A 282 -2.10 22.48 -14.99
C ARG A 282 -1.02 22.64 -16.06
N LYS A 283 -0.59 23.89 -16.31
CA LYS A 283 0.43 24.21 -17.31
C LYS A 283 1.84 23.99 -16.77
N ARG A 284 2.02 24.14 -15.45
CA ARG A 284 3.29 23.92 -14.75
C ARG A 284 3.62 22.43 -14.62
N GLU A 285 2.62 21.56 -14.42
CA GLU A 285 2.80 20.10 -14.48
C GLU A 285 3.26 19.61 -15.87
N ALA A 286 2.82 20.25 -16.96
CA ALA A 286 3.30 19.92 -18.31
C ALA A 286 4.75 20.40 -18.54
N ALA A 287 5.14 21.53 -17.97
CA ALA A 287 6.49 22.06 -18.07
C ALA A 287 7.51 21.31 -17.20
N GLU A 288 7.10 20.80 -16.04
CA GLU A 288 7.94 19.95 -15.18
C GLU A 288 8.06 18.51 -15.69
N SER A 289 7.09 18.01 -16.47
CA SER A 289 7.22 16.72 -17.16
C SER A 289 8.09 16.75 -18.42
N ASP A 290 8.35 17.95 -18.97
CA ASP A 290 9.17 18.16 -20.17
C ASP A 290 10.62 18.61 -19.83
N GLY A 291 10.96 18.68 -18.54
CA GLY A 291 12.27 19.11 -18.03
C GLY A 291 13.26 17.97 -17.81
N GLU A 292 13.53 17.15 -18.82
CA GLU A 292 14.69 16.25 -18.84
C GLU A 292 15.76 16.88 -19.76
N ALA A 293 16.97 17.07 -19.24
CA ALA A 293 18.05 17.79 -19.92
C ALA A 293 18.39 17.17 -21.29
N PRO A 294 18.66 17.96 -22.35
CA PRO A 294 18.84 17.41 -23.68
C PRO A 294 20.22 16.76 -23.83
N GLN A 295 20.25 15.45 -24.08
CA GLN A 295 21.38 14.80 -24.76
C GLN A 295 21.27 15.04 -26.28
N PRO A 296 22.39 15.29 -26.99
CA PRO A 296 22.34 15.66 -28.39
C PRO A 296 22.10 14.42 -29.26
N GLY A 297 21.01 14.43 -30.02
CA GLY A 297 20.75 13.47 -31.11
C GLY A 297 19.43 12.72 -31.00
N SER A 298 18.31 13.39 -31.26
CA SER A 298 17.09 12.69 -31.71
C SER A 298 16.24 13.60 -32.61
N PRO A 299 15.51 13.04 -33.58
CA PRO A 299 14.94 13.81 -34.69
C PRO A 299 13.62 14.49 -34.32
N SER A 300 13.30 15.58 -35.02
CA SER A 300 12.16 16.44 -34.71
C SER A 300 10.80 15.73 -34.83
N ALA A 301 9.80 16.26 -34.13
CA ALA A 301 8.44 15.72 -34.01
C ALA A 301 7.67 15.53 -35.34
N GLU A 302 8.14 16.09 -36.45
CA GLU A 302 7.57 15.85 -37.78
C GLU A 302 8.00 14.49 -38.37
N GLU A 303 9.21 14.02 -38.07
CA GLU A 303 9.69 12.72 -38.56
C GLU A 303 9.00 11.56 -37.83
N LEU A 304 8.75 11.70 -36.52
CA LEU A 304 7.98 10.75 -35.72
C LEU A 304 6.52 10.60 -36.18
N LYS A 305 5.93 11.66 -36.74
CA LYS A 305 4.57 11.59 -37.32
C LYS A 305 4.56 10.87 -38.67
N LYS A 306 5.59 11.04 -39.52
CA LYS A 306 5.74 10.30 -40.78
C LYS A 306 6.01 8.81 -40.52
N GLU A 307 6.86 8.47 -39.55
CA GLU A 307 7.10 7.06 -39.18
C GLU A 307 5.87 6.37 -38.59
N LYS A 308 5.10 7.05 -37.73
CA LYS A 308 3.83 6.49 -37.21
C LYS A 308 2.80 6.26 -38.31
N LYS A 309 2.75 7.12 -39.33
CA LYS A 309 1.85 6.96 -40.49
C LYS A 309 2.29 5.79 -41.39
N LYS A 310 3.60 5.58 -41.55
CA LYS A 310 4.18 4.48 -42.32
C LYS A 310 3.97 3.12 -41.61
N LYS A 311 4.24 3.05 -40.30
CA LYS A 311 3.97 1.85 -39.47
C LYS A 311 2.48 1.48 -39.42
N LYS A 312 1.57 2.47 -39.42
CA LYS A 312 0.13 2.20 -39.44
C LYS A 312 -0.35 1.66 -40.79
N LYS A 313 0.34 2.01 -41.90
CA LYS A 313 0.05 1.51 -43.25
C LYS A 313 0.57 0.09 -43.45
N GLU A 314 1.77 -0.23 -42.95
CA GLU A 314 2.32 -1.59 -42.95
C GLU A 314 1.52 -2.56 -42.06
N LYS A 315 1.03 -2.09 -40.91
CA LYS A 315 0.22 -2.93 -40.01
C LYS A 315 -1.16 -3.27 -40.61
N LYS A 316 -1.69 -2.39 -41.47
CA LYS A 316 -2.96 -2.63 -42.16
C LYS A 316 -2.77 -3.59 -43.35
N ALA A 317 -1.66 -3.48 -44.07
CA ALA A 317 -1.32 -4.42 -45.14
C ALA A 317 -1.08 -5.85 -44.61
N LYS A 318 -0.45 -5.99 -43.43
CA LYS A 318 -0.26 -7.32 -42.80
C LYS A 318 -1.55 -7.97 -42.31
N LEU A 319 -2.53 -7.18 -41.85
CA LEU A 319 -3.85 -7.69 -41.47
C LEU A 319 -4.66 -8.15 -42.69
N GLU A 320 -4.54 -7.46 -43.82
CA GLU A 320 -5.18 -7.85 -45.08
C GLU A 320 -4.51 -9.09 -45.71
N GLU A 321 -3.20 -9.30 -45.49
CA GLU A 321 -2.47 -10.54 -45.88
C GLU A 321 -2.83 -11.75 -44.98
N GLU A 322 -3.02 -11.53 -43.67
CA GLU A 322 -3.43 -12.59 -42.73
C GLU A 322 -4.88 -13.04 -42.96
N GLU A 323 -5.80 -12.14 -43.31
CA GLU A 323 -7.18 -12.51 -43.68
C GLU A 323 -7.24 -13.31 -44.99
N GLN A 324 -6.41 -13.00 -45.99
CA GLN A 324 -6.32 -13.78 -47.24
C GLN A 324 -5.65 -15.16 -47.03
N ALA A 325 -4.75 -15.29 -46.06
CA ALA A 325 -4.13 -16.56 -45.70
C ALA A 325 -5.10 -17.49 -44.93
N GLU A 326 -6.01 -16.94 -44.11
CA GLU A 326 -7.05 -17.73 -43.43
C GLU A 326 -8.14 -18.23 -44.39
N GLU A 327 -8.54 -17.45 -45.39
CA GLU A 327 -9.53 -17.89 -46.39
C GLU A 327 -9.00 -19.03 -47.28
N THR A 328 -7.72 -18.97 -47.69
CA THR A 328 -7.08 -20.02 -48.50
C THR A 328 -6.82 -21.30 -47.70
N ALA A 329 -6.54 -21.19 -46.39
CA ALA A 329 -6.44 -22.35 -45.50
C ALA A 329 -7.80 -23.04 -45.29
N GLY A 330 -8.89 -22.27 -45.16
CA GLY A 330 -10.25 -22.78 -44.98
C GLY A 330 -10.78 -23.62 -46.16
N GLU A 331 -10.45 -23.25 -47.40
CA GLU A 331 -10.81 -24.03 -48.60
C GLU A 331 -10.05 -25.36 -48.70
N SER A 332 -8.77 -25.39 -48.29
CA SER A 332 -7.95 -26.61 -48.32
C SER A 332 -8.44 -27.69 -47.33
N VAL A 333 -8.99 -27.28 -46.18
CA VAL A 333 -9.56 -28.17 -45.16
C VAL A 333 -10.90 -28.75 -45.61
N LYS A 334 -11.74 -27.99 -46.32
CA LYS A 334 -12.99 -28.49 -46.93
C LYS A 334 -12.74 -29.52 -48.03
N LYS A 335 -11.69 -29.36 -48.85
CA LYS A 335 -11.29 -30.36 -49.88
C LYS A 335 -10.75 -31.65 -49.26
N LYS A 336 -9.99 -31.60 -48.15
CA LYS A 336 -9.52 -32.80 -47.43
C LYS A 336 -10.64 -33.58 -46.74
N LYS A 337 -11.66 -32.89 -46.20
CA LYS A 337 -12.81 -33.55 -45.55
C LYS A 337 -13.73 -34.27 -46.55
N LYS A 338 -13.85 -33.74 -47.78
CA LYS A 338 -14.64 -34.37 -48.86
C LYS A 338 -13.96 -35.58 -49.51
N LYS A 339 -12.62 -35.68 -49.44
CA LYS A 339 -11.87 -36.84 -49.92
C LYS A 339 -11.92 -38.00 -48.92
N LYS A 340 -11.88 -37.71 -47.61
CA LYS A 340 -11.94 -38.74 -46.56
C LYS A 340 -13.30 -39.44 -46.41
N GLN A 341 -14.40 -38.80 -46.84
CA GLN A 341 -15.73 -39.42 -46.86
C GLN A 341 -16.02 -40.25 -48.12
N LYS A 342 -15.13 -40.24 -49.11
CA LYS A 342 -15.30 -41.02 -50.34
C LYS A 342 -14.54 -42.36 -50.34
N ASP A 343 -13.56 -42.52 -49.44
CA ASP A 343 -12.76 -43.73 -49.28
C ASP A 343 -13.29 -44.68 -48.17
N GLU A 344 -14.41 -44.34 -47.49
CA GLU A 344 -15.09 -45.19 -46.49
C GLU A 344 -16.43 -45.77 -47.00
N ALA A 345 -16.73 -45.61 -48.29
CA ALA A 345 -17.98 -46.07 -48.91
C ALA A 345 -17.76 -46.88 -50.21
N GLU A 346 -16.60 -47.55 -50.33
CA GLU A 346 -16.33 -48.57 -51.36
C GLU A 346 -15.84 -49.86 -50.72
#